data_AF-A0A2M8P864-F1
#
_entry.id   AF-A0A2M8P864-F1
#
_cell.length_a   1.000
_cell.length_b   1.000
_cell.length_c   1.000
_cell.angle_alpha   90.00
_cell.angle_beta   90.00
_cell.angle_gamma   90.00
#
_symmetry.space_group_name_H-M   'P 1'
#
loop_
_entity.id
_entity.type
_entity.pdbx_description
1 polymer ?
#
loop_
_entity_poly.entity_id
_entity_poly.type
_entity_poly.pdbx_seq_one_letter_code
_entity_poly.pdbx_strand_id
1 'polypeptide(L)'
;HMLDGAGLNVKTVGQVTGMPEMLQGRVKTLHPILHGAILARNNEEDFAELAAYGITPIDLVVCNLYPFREAVRRPNISLNEALDQIDIGGVALLRAAAKNFPRVAVVCDPNDYQRVFA
;
A
#
# COMPACT_ATOMS: atom_id res chain seq x y z
N HIS A 1 12.31 -5.04 -5.38
CA HIS A 1 13.76 -5.15 -5.69
C HIS A 1 14.65 -4.84 -4.50
N MET A 2 14.47 -3.73 -3.76
CA MET A 2 15.32 -3.43 -2.58
C MET A 2 15.28 -4.53 -1.50
N LEU A 3 14.09 -4.98 -1.09
CA LEU A 3 13.94 -6.02 -0.05
C LEU A 3 14.47 -7.40 -0.49
N ASP A 4 14.16 -7.79 -1.73
CA ASP A 4 14.63 -9.02 -2.35
C ASP A 4 16.16 -9.04 -2.47
N GLY A 5 16.76 -7.92 -2.90
CA GLY A 5 18.21 -7.75 -2.96
C GLY A 5 18.90 -7.77 -1.59
N ALA A 6 18.15 -7.56 -0.50
CA ALA A 6 18.62 -7.74 0.87
C ALA A 6 18.46 -9.19 1.39
N GLY A 7 18.04 -10.13 0.54
CA GLY A 7 17.87 -11.55 0.88
C GLY A 7 16.58 -11.87 1.64
N LEU A 8 15.60 -10.95 1.67
CA LEU A 8 14.32 -11.17 2.31
C LEU A 8 13.35 -11.89 1.38
N ASN A 9 12.63 -12.88 1.92
CA ASN A 9 11.56 -13.55 1.19
C ASN A 9 10.36 -12.59 1.05
N VAL A 10 10.09 -12.14 -0.17
CA VAL A 10 9.02 -11.17 -0.46
C VAL A 10 8.08 -11.70 -1.55
N LYS A 11 6.79 -11.50 -1.34
CA LYS A 11 5.78 -11.65 -2.40
C LYS A 11 5.50 -10.28 -3.03
N THR A 12 5.50 -10.23 -4.35
CA THR A 12 5.09 -9.04 -5.09
C THR A 12 3.56 -8.87 -5.03
N VAL A 13 3.09 -7.65 -5.23
CA VAL A 13 1.65 -7.37 -5.35
C VAL A 13 0.98 -8.25 -6.41
N GLY A 14 1.61 -8.43 -7.57
CA GLY A 14 1.05 -9.28 -8.63
C GLY A 14 0.99 -10.76 -8.26
N GLN A 15 1.93 -11.27 -7.45
CA GLN A 15 1.85 -12.63 -6.91
C GLN A 15 0.70 -12.78 -5.90
N VAL A 16 0.36 -11.71 -5.17
CA VAL A 16 -0.74 -11.71 -4.19
C VAL A 16 -2.09 -11.55 -4.88
N THR A 17 -2.20 -10.65 -5.86
CA THR A 17 -3.47 -10.33 -6.52
C THR A 17 -3.77 -11.20 -7.73
N GLY A 18 -2.76 -11.86 -8.29
CA GLY A 18 -2.86 -12.55 -9.59
C GLY A 18 -2.93 -11.61 -10.79
N MET A 19 -2.87 -10.28 -10.59
CA MET A 19 -2.91 -9.29 -11.66
C MET A 19 -1.55 -8.61 -11.84
N PRO A 20 -1.04 -8.48 -13.08
CA PRO A 20 0.15 -7.70 -13.34
C PRO A 20 -0.12 -6.21 -13.10
N GLU A 21 0.96 -5.47 -12.95
CA GLU A 21 0.92 -4.01 -12.93
C GLU A 21 0.41 -3.47 -14.28
N MET A 22 -0.51 -2.50 -14.25
CA MET A 22 -1.12 -1.91 -15.44
C MET A 22 -0.77 -0.44 -15.58
N LEU A 23 -0.86 0.07 -16.82
CA LEU A 23 -0.73 1.50 -17.14
C LEU A 23 0.58 2.11 -16.62
N GLN A 24 1.71 1.43 -16.86
CA GLN A 24 3.05 1.86 -16.44
C GLN A 24 3.15 2.13 -14.93
N GLY A 25 2.47 1.31 -14.12
CA GLY A 25 2.52 1.42 -12.66
C GLY A 25 1.45 2.26 -12.01
N ARG A 26 0.61 2.92 -12.80
CA ARG A 26 -0.52 3.69 -12.28
C ARG A 26 -1.54 2.83 -11.55
N VAL A 27 -1.71 1.57 -11.96
CA VAL A 27 -2.63 0.63 -11.30
C VAL A 27 -1.88 -0.63 -10.91
N LYS A 28 -1.55 -0.70 -9.63
CA LYS A 28 -0.88 -1.84 -9.00
C LYS A 28 -1.60 -2.33 -7.77
N THR A 29 -1.92 -1.41 -6.85
CA THR A 29 -2.44 -1.73 -5.51
C THR A 29 -3.94 -1.52 -5.35
N LEU A 30 -4.60 -0.91 -6.33
CA LEU A 30 -6.04 -0.66 -6.35
C LEU A 30 -6.80 -1.96 -6.68
N HIS A 31 -6.77 -2.92 -5.77
CA HIS A 31 -7.33 -4.25 -5.96
C HIS A 31 -8.16 -4.71 -4.75
N PRO A 32 -9.33 -5.38 -4.95
CA PRO A 32 -10.17 -5.85 -3.86
C PRO A 32 -9.46 -6.78 -2.86
N ILE A 33 -8.58 -7.67 -3.33
CA ILE A 33 -7.77 -8.54 -2.44
C ILE A 33 -6.99 -7.72 -1.42
N LEU A 34 -6.30 -6.66 -1.85
CA LEU A 34 -5.49 -5.84 -0.95
C LEU A 34 -6.36 -4.99 -0.03
N HIS A 35 -7.36 -4.32 -0.58
CA HIS A 35 -8.23 -3.46 0.21
C HIS A 35 -9.15 -4.24 1.15
N GLY A 36 -9.61 -5.43 0.77
CA GLY A 36 -10.36 -6.36 1.63
C GLY A 36 -9.49 -6.84 2.79
N ALA A 37 -8.25 -7.26 2.52
CA ALA A 37 -7.30 -7.64 3.56
C ALA A 37 -7.00 -6.51 4.56
N ILE A 38 -7.02 -5.25 4.12
CA ILE A 38 -6.81 -4.07 4.98
C ILE A 38 -8.11 -3.66 5.70
N LEU A 39 -9.26 -3.74 5.06
CA LEU A 39 -10.52 -3.16 5.56
C LEU A 39 -11.40 -4.15 6.32
N ALA A 40 -11.16 -5.46 6.22
CA ALA A 40 -11.86 -6.45 7.03
C ALA A 40 -11.78 -6.07 8.51
N ARG A 41 -12.92 -6.08 9.19
CA ARG A 41 -13.05 -5.80 10.60
C ARG A 41 -12.57 -7.00 11.41
N ASN A 42 -12.30 -6.78 12.69
CA ASN A 42 -11.94 -7.86 13.61
C ASN A 42 -13.21 -8.59 14.09
N ASN A 43 -13.89 -9.29 13.18
CA ASN A 43 -15.07 -10.10 13.46
C ASN A 43 -15.07 -11.39 12.63
N GLU A 44 -15.85 -12.39 13.06
CA GLU A 44 -15.90 -13.69 12.40
C GLU A 44 -16.48 -13.61 10.99
N GLU A 45 -17.45 -12.71 10.76
CA GLU A 45 -18.11 -12.52 9.47
C GLU A 45 -17.12 -12.10 8.37
N ASP A 46 -16.36 -11.01 8.59
CA ASP A 46 -15.41 -10.50 7.60
C ASP A 46 -14.25 -11.49 7.40
N PHE A 47 -13.78 -12.16 8.46
CA PHE A 47 -12.73 -13.16 8.33
C PHE A 47 -13.18 -14.43 7.60
N ALA A 48 -14.42 -14.86 7.79
CA ALA A 48 -15.00 -15.95 7.01
C ALA A 48 -15.10 -15.59 5.52
N GLU A 49 -15.49 -14.35 5.21
CA GLU A 49 -15.53 -13.85 3.83
C GLU A 49 -14.13 -13.83 3.22
N LEU A 50 -13.13 -13.27 3.92
CA LEU A 50 -11.74 -13.27 3.43
C LEU A 50 -11.24 -14.70 3.17
N ALA A 51 -11.51 -15.63 4.09
CA ALA A 51 -11.10 -17.03 3.96
C ALA A 51 -11.75 -17.71 2.74
N ALA A 52 -13.03 -17.41 2.46
CA ALA A 52 -13.74 -17.95 1.29
C ALA A 52 -13.07 -17.56 -0.05
N TYR A 53 -12.41 -16.41 -0.10
CA TYR A 53 -11.64 -15.95 -1.26
C TYR A 53 -10.13 -16.24 -1.18
N GLY A 54 -9.67 -16.94 -0.14
CA GLY A 54 -8.25 -17.22 0.07
C GLY A 54 -7.41 -15.98 0.38
N ILE A 55 -8.03 -14.94 0.96
CA ILE A 55 -7.37 -13.66 1.27
C ILE A 55 -6.85 -13.71 2.72
N THR A 56 -5.57 -13.45 2.90
CA THR A 56 -4.97 -13.28 4.23
C THR A 56 -5.16 -11.83 4.70
N PRO A 57 -5.65 -11.58 5.93
CA PRO A 57 -5.70 -10.22 6.49
C PRO A 57 -4.33 -9.54 6.53
N ILE A 58 -4.31 -8.22 6.39
CA ILE A 58 -3.11 -7.38 6.53
C ILE A 58 -3.20 -6.59 7.83
N ASP A 59 -2.25 -6.78 8.73
CA ASP A 59 -2.23 -6.12 10.05
C ASP A 59 -1.30 -4.90 10.10
N LEU A 60 -0.40 -4.74 9.12
CA LEU A 60 0.53 -3.62 9.02
C LEU A 60 0.62 -3.11 7.58
N VAL A 61 0.45 -1.80 7.41
CA VAL A 61 0.67 -1.10 6.14
C VAL A 61 1.79 -0.09 6.32
N VAL A 62 2.91 -0.30 5.62
CA VAL A 62 4.03 0.66 5.55
C VAL A 62 4.02 1.30 4.17
N CYS A 63 3.73 2.60 4.09
CA CYS A 63 3.62 3.31 2.82
C CYS A 63 3.96 4.79 3.00
N ASN A 64 4.86 5.32 2.17
CA ASN A 64 5.09 6.76 2.03
C ASN A 64 4.71 7.19 0.61
N LEU A 65 4.41 8.48 0.46
CA LEU A 65 3.97 9.05 -0.80
C LEU A 65 5.14 9.72 -1.52
N TYR A 66 5.05 9.81 -2.85
CA TYR A 66 5.96 10.66 -3.60
C TYR A 66 5.91 12.10 -3.08
N PRO A 67 7.06 12.80 -2.98
CA PRO A 67 7.13 14.16 -2.46
C PRO A 67 6.61 15.16 -3.50
N PHE A 68 5.31 15.10 -3.81
CA PHE A 68 4.65 15.88 -4.86
C PHE A 68 4.94 17.37 -4.73
N ARG A 69 4.86 17.91 -3.50
CA ARG A 69 5.15 19.32 -3.21
C ARG A 69 6.54 19.74 -3.68
N GLU A 70 7.54 18.90 -3.44
CA GLU A 70 8.91 19.20 -3.83
C GLU A 70 9.15 18.94 -5.31
N ALA A 71 8.47 17.93 -5.88
CA ALA A 71 8.53 17.66 -7.30
C ALA A 71 8.03 18.86 -8.13
N VAL A 72 6.88 19.46 -7.77
CA VAL A 72 6.30 20.61 -8.50
C VAL A 72 7.05 21.93 -8.28
N ARG A 73 7.94 21.99 -7.29
CA ARG A 73 8.83 23.14 -7.06
C ARG A 73 10.08 23.11 -7.93
N ARG A 74 10.38 21.99 -8.58
CA ARG A 74 11.56 21.87 -9.44
C ARG A 74 11.44 22.86 -10.61
N PRO A 75 12.50 23.62 -10.92
CA PRO A 75 12.50 24.49 -12.08
C PRO A 75 12.29 23.66 -13.35
N ASN A 76 11.45 24.16 -14.26
CA ASN A 76 11.15 23.55 -15.56
C ASN A 76 10.43 22.20 -15.53
N ILE A 77 9.78 21.81 -14.43
CA ILE A 77 8.92 20.62 -14.46
C ILE A 77 7.76 20.84 -15.43
N SER A 78 7.54 19.86 -16.31
CA SER A 78 6.36 19.86 -17.20
C SER A 78 5.09 19.44 -16.45
N LEU A 79 3.94 19.79 -17.01
CA LEU A 79 2.66 19.34 -16.45
C LEU A 79 2.56 17.80 -16.42
N ASN A 80 3.04 17.12 -17.46
CA ASN A 80 3.00 15.66 -17.53
C ASN A 80 3.85 15.02 -16.42
N GLU A 81 5.07 15.52 -16.21
CA GLU A 81 5.92 15.06 -15.11
C GLU A 81 5.29 15.34 -13.74
N ALA A 82 4.61 16.48 -13.57
CA ALA A 82 3.88 16.76 -12.34
C ALA A 82 2.71 15.77 -12.14
N LEU A 83 1.92 15.50 -13.18
CA LEU A 83 0.80 14.56 -13.13
C LEU A 83 1.25 13.14 -12.76
N ASP A 84 2.42 12.70 -13.24
CA ASP A 84 2.98 11.39 -12.92
C ASP A 84 3.44 11.26 -11.45
N GLN A 85 3.59 12.38 -10.73
CA GLN A 85 3.93 12.38 -9.29
C GLN A 85 2.68 12.30 -8.39
N ILE A 86 1.47 12.32 -8.96
CA ILE A 86 0.23 12.21 -8.19
C ILE A 86 0.01 10.73 -7.82
N ASP A 87 0.19 10.43 -6.54
CA ASP A 87 0.00 9.09 -6.02
C ASP A 87 -1.48 8.80 -5.72
N ILE A 88 -2.03 7.78 -6.37
CA ILE A 88 -3.39 7.30 -6.12
C ILE A 88 -3.37 6.07 -5.20
N GLY A 89 -2.51 5.10 -5.52
CA GLY A 89 -2.46 3.82 -4.83
C GLY A 89 -1.98 3.95 -3.39
N GLY A 90 -0.89 4.70 -3.15
CA GLY A 90 -0.35 4.93 -1.82
C GLY A 90 -1.34 5.68 -0.92
N VAL A 91 -2.01 6.70 -1.46
CA VAL A 91 -3.07 7.43 -0.72
C VAL A 91 -4.22 6.49 -0.34
N ALA A 92 -4.67 5.63 -1.27
CA ALA A 92 -5.73 4.68 -1.00
C ALA A 92 -5.34 3.67 0.10
N LEU A 93 -4.11 3.14 0.06
CA LEU A 93 -3.58 2.22 1.08
C LEU A 93 -3.53 2.86 2.46
N LEU A 94 -2.94 4.07 2.56
CA LEU A 94 -2.83 4.81 3.82
C LEU A 94 -4.20 5.10 4.42
N ARG A 95 -5.15 5.57 3.61
CA ARG A 95 -6.50 5.87 4.09
C ARG A 95 -7.28 4.63 4.50
N ALA A 96 -7.13 3.52 3.78
CA ALA A 96 -7.77 2.25 4.14
C ALA A 96 -7.25 1.73 5.49
N ALA A 97 -5.94 1.72 5.68
CA ALA A 97 -5.31 1.27 6.91
C ALA A 97 -5.65 2.18 8.10
N ALA A 98 -5.52 3.50 7.92
CA ALA A 98 -5.88 4.48 8.95
C ALA A 98 -7.36 4.40 9.35
N LYS A 99 -8.28 4.15 8.41
CA LYS A 99 -9.70 3.92 8.71
C LYS A 99 -9.88 2.70 9.61
N ASN A 100 -9.12 1.64 9.39
CA ASN A 100 -9.22 0.38 10.13
C ASN A 100 -8.19 0.27 11.28
N PHE A 101 -7.81 1.40 11.88
CA PHE A 101 -6.86 1.46 12.99
C PHE A 101 -7.15 0.55 14.20
N PRO A 102 -8.40 0.12 14.50
CA PRO A 102 -8.62 -0.85 15.58
C PRO A 102 -7.96 -2.21 15.32
N ARG A 103 -7.63 -2.54 14.06
CA ARG A 103 -6.96 -3.79 13.68
C ARG A 103 -5.62 -3.55 12.98
N VAL A 104 -5.52 -2.51 12.14
CA VAL A 104 -4.38 -2.31 11.24
C VAL A 104 -3.49 -1.18 11.72
N ALA A 105 -2.21 -1.48 11.92
CA ALA A 105 -1.19 -0.46 12.10
C ALA A 105 -0.81 0.16 10.75
N VAL A 106 -0.67 1.48 10.69
CA VAL A 106 -0.23 2.20 9.49
C VAL A 106 0.98 3.05 9.82
N VAL A 107 2.00 2.99 8.97
CA VAL A 107 3.27 3.70 9.16
C VAL A 107 3.63 4.42 7.86
N CYS A 108 3.69 5.75 7.93
CA CYS A 108 4.04 6.60 6.78
C CYS A 108 5.35 7.38 6.96
N ASP A 109 5.90 7.41 8.16
CA ASP A 109 7.20 8.01 8.47
C ASP A 109 8.20 6.92 8.88
N PRO A 110 9.34 6.77 8.17
CA PRO A 110 10.42 5.89 8.60
C PRO A 110 10.93 6.10 10.03
N ASN A 111 10.79 7.30 10.59
CA ASN A 111 11.18 7.59 11.96
C ASN A 111 10.36 6.79 12.99
N ASP A 112 9.15 6.35 12.63
CA ASP A 112 8.30 5.54 13.49
C ASP A 112 8.65 4.04 13.47
N TYR A 113 9.59 3.60 12.62
CA TYR A 113 9.90 2.16 12.50
C TYR A 113 10.35 1.56 13.83
N GLN A 114 11.25 2.23 14.56
CA GLN A 114 11.71 1.73 15.86
C GLN A 114 10.57 1.58 16.86
N ARG A 115 9.59 2.48 16.85
CA ARG A 115 8.43 2.42 17.74
C ARG A 115 7.53 1.23 17.44
N VAL A 116 7.46 0.80 16.19
CA VAL A 116 6.64 -0.35 15.76
C VAL A 116 7.35 -1.69 16.03
N PHE A 117 8.68 -1.69 16.01
CA PHE A 117 9.49 -2.89 16.32
C PHE A 117 9.64 -3.16 17.82
N ALA A 118 9.47 -2.15 18.68
CA ALA A 118 9.64 -2.23 20.13
C ALA A 118 8.42 -2.82 20.83
#